data_AF-A0AA38M0H6-F1
#
_entry.id   AF-A0AA38M0H6-F1
#
_cell.length_a   1.000
_cell.length_b   1.000
_cell.length_c   1.000
_cell.angle_alpha   90.00
_cell.angle_beta   90.00
_cell.angle_gamma   90.00
#
_symmetry.space_group_name_H-M   'P 1'
#
loop_
_entity.id
_entity.type
_entity.pdbx_description
1 polymer ?
#
loop_
_entity_poly.entity_id
_entity_poly.type
_entity_poly.pdbx_seq_one_letter_code
_entity_poly.pdbx_strand_id
1 'polypeptide(L)'
;MALTLSKGIRTAGIDVRLCDIGAAVQEVMESYEIELGGETKQIKPINNLSGHSIDRYRIHGGKNVPIVKGGGETDRMEEGEFYAIETFGSTGRGHVRDDLDCSHYMKNFAGRRAPIRLQRARQLLNTINKHFGTLAFCPRYLDFIGEQRYSFALKSLCDSGIIDAYPPLVDVKGSYTAQFEHTILLRPTCKEVLTRGDDY
;
A
#
# COMPACT_ATOMS: atom_id res chain seq x y z
N MET A 1 -13.90 9.25 6.67
CA MET A 1 -13.07 8.46 5.73
C MET A 1 -13.64 8.36 4.32
N ALA A 2 -14.86 7.85 4.09
CA ALA A 2 -15.42 7.73 2.74
C ALA A 2 -15.46 9.05 1.93
N LEU A 3 -15.73 10.17 2.59
CA LEU A 3 -15.69 11.52 1.98
C LEU A 3 -14.27 11.91 1.54
N THR A 4 -13.27 11.55 2.32
CA THR A 4 -11.86 11.79 2.01
C THR A 4 -11.41 10.98 0.80
N LEU A 5 -11.74 9.67 0.77
CA LEU A 5 -11.49 8.84 -0.41
C LEU A 5 -12.18 9.41 -1.66
N SER A 6 -13.46 9.79 -1.53
CA SER A 6 -14.22 10.40 -2.61
C SER A 6 -13.57 11.68 -3.13
N LYS A 7 -12.98 12.51 -2.26
CA LYS A 7 -12.21 13.68 -2.66
C LYS A 7 -10.96 13.30 -3.46
N GLY A 8 -10.20 12.32 -2.99
CA GLY A 8 -9.02 11.81 -3.71
C GLY A 8 -9.38 11.31 -5.11
N ILE A 9 -10.42 10.47 -5.21
CA ILE A 9 -10.92 9.94 -6.49
C ILE A 9 -11.40 11.07 -7.40
N ARG A 10 -12.18 12.03 -6.90
CA ARG A 10 -12.67 13.16 -7.71
C ARG A 10 -11.52 14.01 -8.24
N THR A 11 -10.48 14.23 -7.44
CA THR A 11 -9.32 15.04 -7.78
C THR A 11 -8.39 14.34 -8.78
N ALA A 12 -8.27 13.01 -8.71
CA ALA A 12 -7.46 12.21 -9.64
C ALA A 12 -7.89 12.38 -11.10
N GLY A 13 -6.94 12.31 -12.04
CA GLY A 13 -7.22 12.45 -13.47
C GLY A 13 -5.95 12.63 -14.29
N ILE A 14 -6.04 12.42 -15.60
CA ILE A 14 -4.92 12.63 -16.52
C ILE A 14 -4.40 14.06 -16.35
N ASP A 15 -3.07 14.20 -16.34
CA ASP A 15 -2.30 15.45 -16.12
C ASP A 15 -2.39 16.07 -14.71
N VAL A 16 -3.14 15.46 -13.79
CA VAL A 16 -3.21 15.91 -12.39
C VAL A 16 -1.91 15.57 -11.69
N ARG A 17 -1.33 16.54 -10.97
CA ARG A 17 -0.15 16.31 -10.14
C ARG A 17 -0.52 15.52 -8.89
N LEU A 18 0.29 14.52 -8.56
CA LEU A 18 0.03 13.65 -7.40
C LEU A 18 -0.07 14.45 -6.09
N CYS A 19 0.74 15.49 -5.91
CA CYS A 19 0.69 16.36 -4.73
C CYS A 19 -0.61 17.16 -4.58
N ASP A 20 -1.32 17.49 -5.67
CA ASP A 20 -2.60 18.20 -5.60
C ASP A 20 -3.69 17.28 -5.02
N ILE A 21 -3.62 15.98 -5.31
CA ILE A 21 -4.51 14.97 -4.73
C ILE A 21 -4.27 14.88 -3.22
N GLY A 22 -3.00 14.81 -2.79
CA GLY A 22 -2.65 14.76 -1.38
C GLY A 22 -3.09 15.98 -0.58
N ALA A 23 -2.93 17.18 -1.15
CA ALA A 23 -3.41 18.41 -0.53
C ALA A 23 -4.93 18.43 -0.36
N ALA A 24 -5.66 18.02 -1.41
CA ALA A 24 -7.12 17.93 -1.40
C ALA A 24 -7.64 16.88 -0.39
N VAL A 25 -6.96 15.73 -0.29
CA VAL A 25 -7.27 14.68 0.67
C VAL A 25 -7.05 15.17 2.10
N GLN A 26 -5.91 15.80 2.39
CA GLN A 26 -5.61 16.32 3.71
C GLN A 26 -6.61 17.39 4.15
N GLU A 27 -6.93 18.35 3.28
CA GLU A 27 -7.91 19.40 3.57
C GLU A 27 -9.25 18.81 4.05
N VAL A 28 -9.76 17.82 3.32
CA VAL A 28 -11.01 17.16 3.69
C VAL A 28 -10.83 16.28 4.92
N MET A 29 -9.69 15.62 5.14
CA MET A 29 -9.52 14.78 6.32
C MET A 29 -9.45 15.59 7.61
N GLU A 30 -8.67 16.67 7.60
CA GLU A 30 -8.43 17.52 8.76
C GLU A 30 -9.63 18.43 9.09
N SER A 31 -10.65 18.50 8.22
CA SER A 31 -11.91 19.19 8.53
C SER A 31 -12.84 18.38 9.46
N TYR A 32 -12.48 17.15 9.83
CA TYR A 32 -13.28 16.30 10.71
C TYR A 32 -12.64 16.14 12.08
N GLU A 33 -13.50 16.09 13.08
CA GLU A 33 -13.20 15.73 14.46
C GLU A 33 -14.17 14.66 14.95
N ILE A 34 -13.73 13.89 15.94
CA ILE A 34 -14.58 12.91 16.64
C ILE A 34 -14.41 13.06 18.14
N GLU A 35 -15.43 12.70 18.91
CA GLU A 35 -15.27 12.47 20.35
C GLU A 35 -14.87 11.03 20.63
N LEU A 36 -13.80 10.85 21.39
CA LEU A 36 -13.30 9.54 21.76
C LEU A 36 -12.74 9.60 23.19
N GLY A 37 -13.36 8.84 24.09
CA GLY A 37 -12.94 8.81 25.50
C GLY A 37 -13.14 10.12 26.24
N GLY A 38 -14.12 10.94 25.84
CA GLY A 38 -14.40 12.25 26.43
C GLY A 38 -13.49 13.39 25.93
N GLU A 39 -12.63 13.13 24.95
CA GLU A 39 -11.80 14.13 24.30
C GLU A 39 -12.18 14.28 22.82
N THR A 40 -12.26 15.53 22.35
CA THR A 40 -12.35 15.84 20.92
C THR A 40 -10.99 15.62 20.25
N LYS A 41 -10.97 14.85 19.17
CA LYS A 41 -9.75 14.57 18.37
C LYS A 41 -10.00 14.92 16.91
N GLN A 42 -9.18 15.81 16.37
CA GLN A 42 -9.08 16.03 14.92
C GLN A 42 -8.48 14.78 14.25
N ILE A 43 -9.05 14.38 13.13
CA ILE A 43 -8.55 13.24 12.35
C ILE A 43 -7.31 13.67 11.55
N LYS A 44 -6.23 12.91 11.67
CA LYS A 44 -4.97 13.17 10.97
C LYS A 44 -4.73 12.14 9.87
N PRO A 45 -4.34 12.56 8.66
CA PRO A 45 -3.83 11.61 7.67
C PRO A 45 -2.54 10.96 8.17
N ILE A 46 -2.37 9.66 7.87
CA ILE A 46 -1.12 8.96 8.13
C ILE A 46 -0.09 9.36 7.06
N ASN A 47 0.79 10.28 7.41
CA ASN A 47 1.60 11.03 6.43
C ASN A 47 2.68 10.22 5.68
N ASN A 48 3.00 9.02 6.16
CA ASN A 48 3.94 8.11 5.52
C ASN A 48 3.26 6.87 4.91
N LEU A 49 1.94 6.94 4.70
CA LEU A 49 1.20 6.05 3.81
C LEU A 49 0.70 6.84 2.60
N SER A 50 0.44 6.13 1.51
CA SER A 50 0.02 6.72 0.24
C SER A 50 -0.74 5.69 -0.57
N GLY A 51 -1.61 6.15 -1.47
CA GLY A 51 -2.01 5.32 -2.59
C GLY A 51 -0.85 5.13 -3.58
N HIS A 52 -1.09 4.41 -4.66
CA HIS A 52 -0.02 4.06 -5.59
C HIS A 52 -0.54 3.70 -6.98
N SER A 53 0.31 3.81 -8.00
CA SER A 53 0.02 3.20 -9.30
C SER A 53 0.05 1.67 -9.21
N ILE A 54 -0.66 1.01 -10.10
CA ILE A 54 -0.73 -0.46 -10.20
C ILE A 54 -0.30 -0.89 -11.60
N ASP A 55 0.61 -1.85 -11.65
CA ASP A 55 1.08 -2.46 -12.89
C ASP A 55 0.73 -3.95 -12.93
N ARG A 56 0.81 -4.55 -14.12
CA ARG A 56 0.58 -5.99 -14.29
C ARG A 56 1.54 -6.81 -13.43
N TYR A 57 0.99 -7.57 -12.48
CA TYR A 57 1.73 -8.36 -11.48
C TYR A 57 2.65 -7.55 -10.56
N ARG A 58 2.43 -6.24 -10.42
CA ARG A 58 3.21 -5.37 -9.54
C ARG A 58 2.27 -4.40 -8.86
N ILE A 59 1.96 -4.70 -7.59
CA ILE A 59 0.97 -3.94 -6.82
C ILE A 59 1.38 -2.46 -6.68
N HIS A 60 2.67 -2.18 -6.45
CA HIS A 60 3.23 -0.83 -6.43
C HIS A 60 3.98 -0.52 -7.75
N GLY A 61 3.30 0.13 -8.70
CA GLY A 61 3.80 0.44 -10.05
C GLY A 61 4.93 1.48 -10.09
N GLY A 62 5.10 2.25 -9.02
CA GLY A 62 6.25 3.15 -8.83
C GLY A 62 5.91 4.62 -8.68
N LYS A 63 4.65 5.02 -8.93
CA LYS A 63 4.14 6.36 -8.56
C LYS A 63 3.37 6.26 -7.25
N ASN A 64 3.63 7.17 -6.30
CA ASN A 64 2.91 7.24 -5.03
C ASN A 64 1.90 8.37 -5.05
N VAL A 65 0.67 8.12 -4.62
CA VAL A 65 -0.39 9.12 -4.49
C VAL A 65 -0.41 9.59 -3.03
N PRO A 66 0.20 10.74 -2.69
CA PRO A 66 0.27 11.20 -1.31
C PRO A 66 -1.13 11.50 -0.76
N ILE A 67 -1.27 11.43 0.56
CA ILE A 67 -2.49 11.84 1.28
C ILE A 67 -2.29 13.09 2.16
N VAL A 68 -1.15 13.75 1.99
CA VAL A 68 -0.76 15.01 2.63
C VAL A 68 -0.17 15.97 1.62
N LYS A 69 -0.25 17.27 1.91
CA LYS A 69 0.46 18.31 1.16
C LYS A 69 1.98 18.21 1.40
N GLY A 70 2.78 18.59 0.40
CA GLY A 70 4.22 18.80 0.58
C GLY A 70 5.12 17.57 0.37
N GLY A 71 4.67 16.54 -0.36
CA GLY A 71 5.44 15.29 -0.60
C GLY A 71 6.63 15.39 -1.56
N GLY A 72 6.76 16.45 -2.36
CA GLY A 72 7.82 16.56 -3.36
C GLY A 72 7.56 15.77 -4.65
N GLU A 73 6.60 14.82 -4.66
CA GLU A 73 6.08 14.23 -5.89
C GLU A 73 5.47 15.31 -6.80
N THR A 74 6.16 15.56 -7.91
CA THR A 74 5.70 16.46 -8.98
C THR A 74 5.18 15.69 -10.19
N ASP A 75 5.25 14.36 -10.13
CA ASP A 75 4.72 13.47 -11.15
C ASP A 75 3.24 13.74 -11.40
N ARG A 76 2.84 13.49 -12.64
CA ARG A 76 1.45 13.54 -13.07
C ARG A 76 0.92 12.15 -13.33
N MET A 77 -0.38 12.01 -13.15
CA MET A 77 -1.10 10.84 -13.62
C MET A 77 -1.21 10.87 -15.14
N GLU A 78 -1.02 9.72 -15.79
CA GLU A 78 -1.00 9.56 -17.24
C GLU A 78 -2.19 8.72 -17.72
N GLU A 79 -2.53 8.89 -18.99
CA GLU A 79 -3.54 8.08 -19.65
C GLU A 79 -3.15 6.59 -19.63
N GLY A 80 -4.12 5.73 -19.33
CA GLY A 80 -3.96 4.27 -19.29
C GLY A 80 -3.45 3.72 -17.95
N GLU A 81 -3.04 4.58 -17.01
CA GLU A 81 -2.56 4.13 -15.70
C GLU A 81 -3.70 3.66 -14.79
N PHE A 82 -3.38 2.65 -13.98
CA PHE A 82 -4.21 2.19 -12.87
C PHE A 82 -3.67 2.75 -11.57
N TYR A 83 -4.58 3.11 -10.66
CA TYR A 83 -4.21 3.60 -9.33
C TYR A 83 -5.07 2.98 -8.24
N ALA A 84 -4.42 2.56 -7.16
CA ALA A 84 -5.03 2.46 -5.84
C ALA A 84 -5.11 3.88 -5.26
N ILE A 85 -6.33 4.38 -5.08
CA ILE A 85 -6.58 5.58 -4.29
C ILE A 85 -7.04 5.10 -2.93
N GLU A 86 -6.19 5.29 -1.93
CA GLU A 86 -6.45 4.90 -0.55
C GLU A 86 -6.09 6.04 0.39
N THR A 87 -6.82 6.12 1.50
CA THR A 87 -6.62 7.17 2.51
C THR A 87 -6.70 6.57 3.89
N PHE A 88 -5.83 7.04 4.79
CA PHE A 88 -5.68 6.51 6.13
C PHE A 88 -5.83 7.65 7.14
N GLY A 89 -6.86 7.58 7.96
CA GLY A 89 -7.09 8.52 9.05
C GLY A 89 -6.67 7.91 10.38
N SER A 90 -6.11 8.72 11.26
CA SER A 90 -5.65 8.32 12.59
C SER A 90 -6.09 9.33 13.66
N THR A 91 -6.40 8.82 14.85
CA THR A 91 -6.55 9.61 16.08
C THR A 91 -5.23 9.78 16.85
N GLY A 92 -4.15 9.17 16.37
CA GLY A 92 -2.84 9.14 16.98
C GLY A 92 -1.89 10.22 16.46
N ARG A 93 -0.67 9.80 16.12
CA ARG A 93 0.37 10.69 15.60
C ARG A 93 0.17 11.01 14.13
N GLY A 94 -0.57 10.17 13.38
CA GLY A 94 -0.68 10.28 11.93
C GLY A 94 0.63 9.86 11.25
N HIS A 95 1.32 8.87 11.83
CA HIS A 95 2.57 8.33 11.29
C HIS A 95 2.73 6.89 11.77
N VAL A 96 2.94 5.97 10.84
CA VAL A 96 3.09 4.54 11.14
C VAL A 96 4.56 4.14 11.23
N ARG A 97 4.81 3.07 11.98
CA ARG A 97 6.10 2.37 12.04
C ARG A 97 5.85 0.88 11.93
N ASP A 98 6.89 0.15 11.56
CA ASP A 98 6.90 -1.30 11.64
C ASP A 98 6.74 -1.76 13.09
N ASP A 99 5.85 -2.72 13.32
CA ASP A 99 5.66 -3.40 14.60
C ASP A 99 5.05 -4.79 14.36
N LEU A 100 5.07 -5.65 15.40
CA LEU A 100 4.53 -7.01 15.39
C LEU A 100 5.25 -7.98 14.41
N ASP A 101 4.80 -9.23 14.40
CA ASP A 101 5.38 -10.27 13.56
C ASP A 101 5.03 -10.08 12.08
N CYS A 102 6.05 -10.14 11.22
CA CYS A 102 5.88 -9.98 9.78
C CYS A 102 5.17 -11.17 9.13
N SER A 103 4.11 -10.86 8.38
CA SER A 103 3.29 -11.86 7.68
C SER A 103 3.19 -11.63 6.17
N HIS A 104 3.59 -10.47 5.65
CA HIS A 104 3.51 -10.17 4.22
C HIS A 104 4.89 -10.11 3.60
N TYR A 105 5.04 -10.76 2.46
CA TYR A 105 6.28 -10.86 1.72
C TYR A 105 5.99 -10.70 0.24
N MET A 106 6.90 -10.08 -0.50
CA MET A 106 6.77 -9.95 -1.94
C MET A 106 8.13 -10.06 -2.59
N LYS A 107 8.20 -10.67 -3.77
CA LYS A 107 9.45 -10.66 -4.52
C LYS A 107 9.75 -9.26 -5.01
N ASN A 108 10.98 -8.80 -4.79
CA ASN A 108 11.42 -7.51 -5.26
C ASN A 108 11.37 -7.49 -6.79
N PHE A 109 10.51 -6.62 -7.35
CA PHE A 109 10.26 -6.57 -8.79
C PHE A 109 11.51 -6.14 -9.59
N ALA A 110 12.30 -5.21 -9.03
CA ALA A 110 13.57 -4.76 -9.58
C ALA A 110 14.78 -5.52 -8.99
N GLY A 111 14.52 -6.59 -8.23
CA GLY A 111 15.53 -7.33 -7.48
C GLY A 111 16.63 -7.86 -8.39
N ARG A 112 17.88 -7.64 -7.99
CA ARG A 112 19.03 -8.18 -8.71
C ARG A 112 19.07 -9.70 -8.52
N ARG A 113 19.58 -10.42 -9.53
CA ARG A 113 19.94 -11.82 -9.36
C ARG A 113 21.07 -11.92 -8.35
N ALA A 114 20.75 -12.37 -7.13
CA ALA A 114 21.75 -12.66 -6.10
C ALA A 114 22.06 -14.18 -6.08
N PRO A 115 23.33 -14.58 -5.88
CA PRO A 115 23.69 -15.98 -5.76
C PRO A 115 23.12 -16.59 -4.46
N ILE A 116 22.19 -17.53 -4.60
CA ILE A 116 21.57 -18.23 -3.47
C ILE A 116 22.39 -19.48 -3.15
N ARG A 117 23.13 -19.44 -2.03
CA ARG A 117 23.97 -20.56 -1.55
C ARG A 117 23.15 -21.67 -0.91
N LEU A 118 22.14 -21.33 -0.13
CA LEU A 118 21.32 -22.29 0.60
C LEU A 118 20.36 -23.03 -0.35
N GLN A 119 20.47 -24.36 -0.43
CA GLN A 119 19.62 -25.20 -1.29
C GLN A 119 18.13 -25.01 -0.99
N ARG A 120 17.76 -24.96 0.29
CA ARG A 120 16.37 -24.78 0.72
C ARG A 120 15.81 -23.41 0.31
N ALA A 121 16.62 -22.34 0.36
CA ALA A 121 16.21 -21.01 -0.14
C ALA A 121 15.99 -21.02 -1.66
N ARG A 122 16.82 -21.74 -2.41
CA ARG A 122 16.63 -21.89 -3.86
C ARG A 122 15.35 -22.65 -4.19
N GLN A 123 15.06 -23.74 -3.48
CA GLN A 123 13.82 -24.49 -3.63
C GLN A 123 12.60 -23.61 -3.30
N LEU A 124 12.64 -22.91 -2.16
CA LEU A 124 11.56 -22.01 -1.75
C LEU A 124 11.33 -20.89 -2.77
N LEU A 125 12.39 -20.27 -3.29
CA LEU A 125 12.26 -19.24 -4.32
C LEU A 125 11.64 -19.79 -5.61
N ASN A 126 11.96 -21.03 -6.00
CA ASN A 126 11.32 -21.67 -7.15
C ASN A 126 9.82 -21.88 -6.90
N THR A 127 9.44 -22.32 -5.69
CA THR A 127 8.03 -22.41 -5.29
C THR A 127 7.35 -21.05 -5.35
N ILE A 128 7.95 -20.00 -4.77
CA ILE A 128 7.42 -18.63 -4.80
C ILE A 128 7.23 -18.14 -6.24
N ASN A 129 8.23 -18.34 -7.11
CA ASN A 129 8.14 -17.94 -8.51
C ASN A 129 7.02 -18.68 -9.25
N LYS A 130 6.82 -19.97 -8.96
CA LYS A 130 5.79 -20.79 -9.60
C LYS A 130 4.38 -20.39 -9.16
N HIS A 131 4.19 -20.08 -7.88
CA HIS A 131 2.85 -19.88 -7.30
C HIS A 131 2.43 -18.41 -7.21
N PHE A 132 3.37 -17.49 -6.98
CA PHE A 132 3.06 -16.08 -6.73
C PHE A 132 3.75 -15.15 -7.74
N GLY A 133 4.90 -15.56 -8.28
CA GLY A 133 5.69 -14.71 -9.18
C GLY A 133 6.19 -13.47 -8.46
N THR A 134 5.63 -12.31 -8.81
CA THR A 134 5.91 -11.01 -8.17
C THR A 134 4.74 -10.49 -7.32
N LEU A 135 3.64 -11.24 -7.22
CA LEU A 135 2.54 -10.92 -6.31
C LEU A 135 2.97 -11.17 -4.86
N ALA A 136 2.36 -10.42 -3.93
CA ALA A 136 2.56 -10.62 -2.51
C ALA A 136 2.02 -11.98 -2.04
N PHE A 137 2.62 -12.53 -1.00
CA PHE A 137 2.23 -13.77 -0.36
C PHE A 137 2.42 -13.69 1.16
N CYS A 138 1.96 -14.71 1.87
CA CYS A 138 2.11 -14.82 3.32
C CYS A 138 2.49 -16.26 3.74
N PRO A 139 3.03 -16.49 4.96
CA PRO A 139 3.34 -17.81 5.47
C PRO A 139 2.17 -18.80 5.37
N ARG A 140 0.94 -18.35 5.66
CA ARG A 140 -0.27 -19.20 5.54
C ARG A 140 -0.46 -19.76 4.13
N TYR A 141 -0.08 -19.01 3.08
CA TYR A 141 -0.16 -19.50 1.70
C TYR A 141 0.94 -20.50 1.38
N LEU A 142 2.13 -20.32 1.96
CA LEU A 142 3.22 -21.31 1.87
C LEU A 142 2.81 -22.63 2.56
N ASP A 143 2.21 -22.54 3.74
CA ASP A 143 1.68 -23.70 4.47
C ASP A 143 0.62 -24.43 3.64
N PHE A 144 -0.32 -23.67 3.04
CA PHE A 144 -1.41 -24.21 2.22
C PHE A 144 -0.91 -24.99 0.98
N ILE A 145 0.17 -24.53 0.35
CA ILE A 145 0.78 -25.22 -0.80
C ILE A 145 1.79 -26.31 -0.38
N GLY A 146 1.88 -26.62 0.91
CA GLY A 146 2.66 -27.73 1.45
C GLY A 146 4.13 -27.42 1.76
N GLU A 147 4.55 -26.15 1.72
CA GLU A 147 5.89 -25.79 2.18
C GLU A 147 5.98 -25.94 3.70
N GLN A 148 7.10 -26.49 4.18
CA GLN A 148 7.33 -26.76 5.59
C GLN A 148 8.74 -26.30 5.99
N ARG A 149 8.91 -25.91 7.27
CA ARG A 149 10.22 -25.52 7.84
C ARG A 149 10.99 -24.50 6.98
N TYR A 150 10.28 -23.54 6.40
CA TYR A 150 10.84 -22.58 5.43
C TYR A 150 11.33 -21.27 6.05
N SER A 151 11.09 -21.02 7.35
CA SER A 151 11.36 -19.72 7.99
C SER A 151 12.81 -19.22 7.81
N PHE A 152 13.80 -20.09 8.00
CA PHE A 152 15.22 -19.73 7.79
C PHE A 152 15.54 -19.45 6.31
N ALA A 153 14.95 -20.23 5.40
CA ALA A 153 15.11 -20.04 3.97
C ALA A 153 14.47 -18.72 3.50
N LEU A 154 13.28 -18.39 4.02
CA LEU A 154 12.60 -17.13 3.75
C LEU A 154 13.42 -15.94 4.27
N LYS A 155 13.90 -16.00 5.52
CA LYS A 155 14.80 -14.98 6.07
C LYS A 155 16.04 -14.79 5.20
N SER A 156 16.68 -15.87 4.75
CA SER A 156 17.85 -15.78 3.86
C SER A 156 17.52 -15.12 2.52
N LEU A 157 16.31 -15.29 1.98
CA LEU A 157 15.89 -14.60 0.76
C LEU A 157 15.66 -13.11 1.03
N CYS A 158 15.11 -12.75 2.19
CA CYS A 158 14.94 -11.37 2.62
C CYS A 158 16.28 -10.66 2.84
N ASP A 159 17.19 -11.28 3.59
CA ASP A 159 18.54 -10.74 3.84
C ASP A 159 19.32 -10.51 2.53
N SER A 160 18.98 -11.24 1.46
CA SER A 160 19.59 -11.10 0.13
C SER A 160 18.93 -10.05 -0.78
N GLY A 161 17.82 -9.43 -0.35
CA GLY A 161 17.06 -8.46 -1.14
C GLY A 161 16.29 -9.06 -2.32
N ILE A 162 16.08 -10.38 -2.35
CA ILE A 162 15.27 -11.05 -3.38
C ILE A 162 13.78 -10.94 -3.04
N ILE A 163 13.46 -11.08 -1.76
CA ILE A 163 12.11 -10.95 -1.20
C ILE A 163 12.15 -9.76 -0.25
N ASP A 164 11.19 -8.86 -0.35
CA ASP A 164 10.99 -7.78 0.61
C ASP A 164 9.96 -8.23 1.66
N ALA A 165 10.21 -7.88 2.92
CA ALA A 165 9.31 -8.11 4.03
C ALA A 165 8.47 -6.86 4.29
N TYR A 166 7.16 -7.05 4.49
CA TYR A 166 6.19 -5.98 4.75
C TYR A 166 5.53 -6.25 6.11
N PRO A 167 6.16 -5.84 7.22
CA PRO A 167 5.58 -6.00 8.55
C PRO A 167 4.32 -5.14 8.71
N PRO A 168 3.47 -5.44 9.70
CA PRO A 168 2.36 -4.57 10.06
C PRO A 168 2.82 -3.13 10.36
N LEU A 169 2.07 -2.18 9.82
CA LEU A 169 2.31 -0.75 10.00
C LEU A 169 1.33 -0.21 11.04
N VAL A 170 1.87 0.29 12.16
CA VAL A 170 1.05 0.74 13.31
C VAL A 170 1.37 2.18 13.70
N ASP A 171 0.34 2.93 14.09
CA ASP A 171 0.49 4.21 14.78
C ASP A 171 0.69 3.95 16.30
N VAL A 172 0.75 5.01 17.11
CA VAL A 172 0.98 4.94 18.56
C VAL A 172 -0.09 4.09 19.26
N LYS A 173 0.33 3.32 20.26
CA LYS A 173 -0.55 2.43 21.04
C LYS A 173 -1.74 3.21 21.60
N GLY A 174 -2.94 2.64 21.45
CA GLY A 174 -4.20 3.25 21.91
C GLY A 174 -4.84 4.23 20.90
N SER A 175 -4.17 4.51 19.78
CA SER A 175 -4.81 5.20 18.65
C SER A 175 -5.73 4.27 17.86
N TYR A 176 -6.60 4.89 17.07
CA TYR A 176 -7.52 4.24 16.15
C TYR A 176 -7.20 4.71 14.75
N THR A 177 -7.20 3.77 13.81
CA THR A 177 -6.96 4.03 12.39
C THR A 177 -8.13 3.51 11.56
N ALA A 178 -8.40 4.18 10.44
CA ALA A 178 -9.42 3.77 9.48
C ALA A 178 -8.91 3.99 8.06
N GLN A 179 -9.28 3.08 7.14
CA GLN A 179 -8.88 3.10 5.74
C GLN A 179 -10.09 2.90 4.84
N PHE A 180 -10.10 3.54 3.68
CA PHE A 180 -10.95 3.20 2.54
C PHE A 180 -10.09 3.27 1.27
N GLU A 181 -10.37 2.40 0.30
CA GLU A 181 -9.63 2.29 -0.95
C GLU A 181 -10.56 2.01 -2.15
N HIS A 182 -10.20 2.54 -3.32
CA HIS A 182 -10.68 2.03 -4.61
C HIS A 182 -9.56 1.95 -5.64
N THR A 183 -9.73 1.05 -6.60
CA THR A 183 -8.94 1.03 -7.83
C THR A 183 -9.65 1.86 -8.90
N ILE A 184 -8.91 2.77 -9.52
CA ILE A 184 -9.36 3.54 -10.68
C ILE A 184 -8.52 3.23 -11.92
N LEU A 185 -9.14 3.40 -13.10
CA LEU A 185 -8.49 3.38 -14.39
C LEU A 185 -8.70 4.73 -15.09
N LEU A 186 -7.60 5.34 -15.53
CA LEU A 186 -7.63 6.57 -16.32
C LEU A 186 -7.72 6.23 -17.81
N ARG A 187 -8.92 5.98 -18.32
CA ARG A 187 -9.14 5.68 -19.73
C ARG A 187 -9.01 6.97 -20.57
N PRO A 188 -8.73 6.85 -21.88
CA PRO A 188 -8.68 8.01 -22.78
C PRO A 188 -9.98 8.84 -22.77
N THR A 189 -11.12 8.20 -22.52
CA THR A 189 -12.45 8.83 -22.61
C THR A 189 -13.06 9.17 -21.26
N CYS A 190 -12.58 8.58 -20.16
CA CYS A 190 -13.15 8.77 -18.83
C CYS A 190 -12.24 8.24 -17.72
N LYS A 191 -12.48 8.66 -16.49
CA LYS A 191 -11.98 7.99 -15.29
C LYS A 191 -13.02 6.99 -14.81
N GLU A 192 -12.64 5.73 -14.69
CA GLU A 192 -13.52 4.65 -14.23
C GLU A 192 -13.09 4.19 -12.83
N VAL A 193 -14.03 4.11 -11.89
CA VAL A 193 -13.79 3.54 -10.55
C VAL A 193 -14.16 2.07 -10.59
N LEU A 194 -13.18 1.22 -10.87
CA LEU A 194 -13.39 -0.21 -11.19
C LEU A 194 -13.97 -1.01 -10.03
N THR A 195 -13.69 -0.60 -8.79
CA THR A 195 -14.12 -1.32 -7.59
C THR A 195 -15.26 -0.64 -6.85
N ARG A 196 -16.00 0.27 -7.50
CA ARG A 196 -17.18 0.92 -6.92
C ARG A 196 -18.32 -0.09 -6.73
N GLY A 197 -18.89 -0.15 -5.53
CA GLY A 197 -20.08 -0.93 -5.21
C GLY A 197 -21.23 -0.07 -4.69
N ASP A 198 -22.34 -0.72 -4.33
CA ASP A 198 -23.48 -0.08 -3.65
C ASP A 198 -23.21 0.19 -2.17
N ASP A 199 -22.11 -0.35 -1.64
CA ASP A 199 -21.67 -0.25 -0.26
C ASP A 199 -20.80 0.98 0.01
N TYR A 200 -19.76 1.24 -0.80
CA TYR A 200 -18.89 2.42 -0.64
C TYR A 200 -18.02 2.79 -1.84
#